data_AF-A0A327HZQ7-F1
#
_entry.id   AF-A0A327HZQ7-F1
#
_cell.length_a   1.000
_cell.length_b   1.000
_cell.length_c   1.000
_cell.angle_alpha   90.00
_cell.angle_beta   90.00
_cell.angle_gamma   90.00
#
_symmetry.space_group_name_H-M   'P 1'
#
loop_
_entity.id
_entity.type
_entity.pdbx_description
1 polymer ?
#
loop_
_entity_poly.entity_id
_entity_poly.type
_entity_poly.pdbx_seq_one_letter_code
_entity_poly.pdbx_strand_id
1 'polypeptide(L)' 'MKTLTQKERIIRHLKDKGSITSLEAMREYGIMRLTSRVCELKNEGYLIRSEFVSSKNRYNEPVSFSKYSLIS' A
#
# COMPACT_ATOMS: atom_id res chain seq x y z
N MET A 1 3.54 19.54 16.62
CA MET A 1 3.97 18.21 16.12
C MET A 1 3.80 18.17 14.61
N LYS A 2 4.76 17.62 13.87
CA LYS A 2 4.66 17.52 12.39
C LYS A 2 3.79 16.31 12.03
N THR A 3 2.66 16.54 11.36
CA THR A 3 1.79 15.48 10.89
C THR A 3 2.37 14.85 9.63
N LEU A 4 2.61 13.53 9.66
CA LEU A 4 3.08 12.80 8.48
C LEU A 4 1.97 12.73 7.42
N THR A 5 2.35 13.03 6.19
CA THR A 5 1.53 12.89 4.98
C THR A 5 1.21 11.42 4.70
N GLN A 6 0.22 11.19 3.81
CA GLN A 6 -0.14 9.83 3.38
C GLN A 6 1.05 9.08 2.75
N LYS A 7 1.84 9.76 1.90
CA LYS A 7 3.03 9.20 1.26
C LYS A 7 4.10 8.81 2.28
N GLU A 8 4.39 9.67 3.25
CA GLU A 8 5.35 9.36 4.33
C GLU A 8 4.89 8.20 5.20
N ARG A 9 3.57 8.07 5.46
CA ARG A 9 3.00 6.90 6.17
C ARG A 9 3.21 5.61 5.39
N ILE A 10 2.96 5.63 4.08
CA ILE A 10 3.17 4.47 3.21
C ILE A 10 4.64 4.06 3.21
N ILE A 11 5.56 4.99 2.96
CA ILE A 11 6.99 4.66 2.92
C ILE A 11 7.48 4.10 4.25
N ARG A 12 7.06 4.68 5.37
CA ARG A 12 7.38 4.14 6.70
C ARG A 12 6.82 2.73 6.90
N HIS A 13 5.55 2.48 6.56
CA HIS A 13 4.97 1.15 6.65
C HIS A 13 5.73 0.14 5.77
N LEU A 14 6.09 0.52 4.53
CA LEU A 14 6.86 -0.35 3.64
C LEU A 14 8.24 -0.69 4.21
N LYS A 15 8.90 0.24 4.91
CA LYS A 15 10.18 -0.01 5.59
C LYS A 15 10.03 -0.89 6.83
N ASP A 16 9.00 -0.65 7.63
CA ASP A 16 8.83 -1.28 8.95
C ASP A 16 8.13 -2.66 8.86
N LYS A 17 7.21 -2.83 7.91
CA LYS A 17 6.36 -4.03 7.73
C LYS A 17 6.63 -4.78 6.43
N GLY A 18 7.44 -4.20 5.53
CA GLY A 18 7.85 -4.82 4.26
C GLY A 18 6.86 -4.63 3.12
N SER A 19 5.56 -4.60 3.38
CA SER A 19 4.55 -4.46 2.34
C SER A 19 3.24 -3.88 2.83
N ILE A 20 2.42 -3.33 1.93
CA ILE A 20 1.09 -2.82 2.25
C ILE A 20 0.06 -3.16 1.16
N THR A 21 -1.15 -3.48 1.59
CA THR A 21 -2.34 -3.67 0.76
C THR A 21 -3.30 -2.48 0.92
N SER A 22 -4.23 -2.31 -0.03
CA SER A 22 -5.26 -1.25 0.09
C SER A 22 -6.12 -1.38 1.35
N LEU A 23 -6.34 -2.61 1.83
CA LEU A 23 -7.11 -2.87 3.04
C LEU A 23 -6.37 -2.41 4.31
N GLU A 24 -5.08 -2.71 4.42
CA GLU A 24 -4.22 -2.25 5.52
C GLU A 24 -4.08 -0.73 5.50
N ALA A 25 -3.86 -0.14 4.32
CA ALA A 25 -3.75 1.31 4.17
C ALA A 25 -5.02 2.05 4.62
N MET A 26 -6.20 1.50 4.29
CA MET A 26 -7.47 2.04 4.75
C MET A 26 -7.65 1.88 6.26
N ARG A 27 -7.43 0.67 6.79
CA ARG A 27 -7.66 0.35 8.21
C ARG A 27 -6.71 1.06 9.17
N GLU A 28 -5.43 1.14 8.83
CA GLU A 28 -4.40 1.68 9.71
C GLU A 28 -4.20 3.20 9.56
N TYR A 29 -4.41 3.73 8.35
CA TYR A 29 -4.03 5.11 8.02
C TYR A 29 -5.15 5.95 7.40
N GLY A 30 -6.33 5.38 7.16
CA GLY A 30 -7.43 6.07 6.48
C GLY A 30 -7.13 6.40 5.01
N ILE A 31 -6.20 5.69 4.36
CA ILE A 31 -5.78 5.98 2.98
C ILE A 31 -6.63 5.14 2.02
N MET A 32 -7.67 5.77 1.44
CA MET A 32 -8.58 5.08 0.51
C MET A 32 -8.01 4.91 -0.90
N ARG A 33 -7.14 5.82 -1.34
CA ARG A 33 -6.52 5.81 -2.68
C ARG A 33 -5.05 5.43 -2.62
N LEU A 34 -4.75 4.25 -2.06
CA LEU A 34 -3.38 3.74 -1.95
C LEU A 34 -2.67 3.71 -3.31
N THR A 35 -3.33 3.19 -4.35
CA THR A 35 -2.76 3.08 -5.70
C THR A 35 -2.29 4.43 -6.23
N SER A 36 -3.07 5.49 -6.06
CA SER A 36 -2.68 6.84 -6.51
C SER A 36 -1.43 7.33 -5.77
N ARG A 37 -1.36 7.14 -4.45
CA ARG A 37 -0.19 7.51 -3.64
C ARG A 37 1.06 6.71 -4.03
N VAL A 38 0.90 5.42 -4.34
CA VAL A 38 2.00 4.58 -4.81
C VAL A 38 2.48 5.03 -6.19
N CYS A 39 1.60 5.39 -7.11
CA CYS A 39 2.00 5.94 -8.41
C CYS A 39 2.78 7.25 -8.27
N GLU A 40 2.35 8.16 -7.40
CA GLU A 40 3.09 9.39 -7.08
C GLU A 40 4.48 9.07 -6.51
N LEU A 41 4.58 8.13 -5.57
CA LEU A 41 5.85 7.68 -5.02
C LEU A 41 6.78 7.07 -6.09
N LYS A 42 6.25 6.27 -7.03
CA LYS A 42 7.04 5.75 -8.15
C LYS A 42 7.56 6.88 -9.05
N ASN A 43 6.72 7.88 -9.34
CA ASN A 43 7.12 9.05 -10.11
C ASN A 43 8.17 9.92 -9.38
N GLU A 44 8.15 9.91 -8.05
CA GLU A 44 9.16 10.53 -7.19
C GLU A 44 10.47 9.72 -7.08
N GLY A 45 10.56 8.56 -7.76
CA GLY A 45 11.77 7.74 -7.84
C GLY A 45 11.83 6.59 -6.85
N TYR A 46 10.78 6.32 -6.08
CA TYR A 46 10.75 5.14 -5.19
C TYR A 46 10.58 3.85 -6.00
N LEU A 47 11.52 2.92 -5.81
CA LEU A 47 11.45 1.58 -6.40
C LEU A 47 10.44 0.71 -5.63
N ILE A 48 9.17 0.76 -6.05
CA ILE A 48 8.07 -0.01 -5.44
C ILE A 48 7.61 -1.10 -6.40
N ARG A 49 7.70 -2.35 -5.97
CA ARG A 49 7.13 -3.51 -6.66
C ARG A 49 5.63 -3.61 -6.36
N SER A 50 4.86 -4.05 -7.36
CA SER A 50 3.46 -4.41 -7.22
C SER A 50 3.31 -5.91 -7.46
N GLU A 51 2.60 -6.61 -6.58
CA GLU A 51 2.19 -8.00 -6.76
C GLU A 51 0.68 -8.12 -6.60
N PHE A 52 0.04 -9.05 -7.33
CA PHE A 52 -1.36 -9.39 -7.11
C PHE A 52 -1.43 -10.53 -6.10
N VAL A 53 -2.25 -10.35 -5.07
CA VAL A 53 -2.55 -11.37 -4.05
C VAL A 53 -4.01 -11.77 -4.19
N SER A 54 -4.25 -13.08 -4.24
CA SER A 54 -5.61 -13.63 -4.26
C SER A 54 -6.08 -13.97 -2.85
N SER A 55 -7.34 -13.71 -2.56
CA SER A 55 -8.00 -14.09 -1.31
C SER A 55 -9.48 -14.37 -1.56
N LYS A 56 -10.25 -14.64 -0.50
CA LYS A 56 -11.71 -14.75 -0.57
C LYS A 56 -12.37 -13.58 0.13
N ASN A 57 -13.43 -13.05 -0.46
CA ASN A 57 -14.24 -12.01 0.18
C ASN A 57 -15.21 -12.62 1.22
N ARG A 58 -16.06 -11.77 1.82
CA ARG A 58 -17.07 -12.19 2.81
C ARG A 58 -18.11 -13.18 2.29
N TYR A 59 -18.26 -13.28 0.97
CA TYR A 59 -19.17 -14.20 0.28
C TYR A 59 -18.45 -15.43 -0.27
N ASN A 60 -17.19 -15.66 0.15
CA ASN A 60 -16.34 -16.78 -0.26
C ASN A 60 -15.95 -16.77 -1.77
N GLU A 61 -16.11 -15.64 -2.44
CA GLU A 61 -15.73 -15.47 -3.85
C GLU A 61 -14.24 -15.12 -3.95
N PRO A 62 -13.52 -15.65 -4.96
CA PRO A 62 -12.13 -15.31 -5.19
C PRO A 62 -12.00 -13.85 -5.62
N VAL A 63 -11.12 -13.11 -4.95
CA VAL A 63 -10.76 -11.73 -5.28
C VAL A 63 -9.26 -11.61 -5.43
N SER A 64 -8.81 -10.66 -6.24
CA SER A 64 -7.40 -10.32 -6.42
C SER A 64 -7.20 -8.84 -6.17
N PHE A 65 -6.15 -8.48 -5.43
CA PHE A 65 -5.81 -7.09 -5.14
C PHE A 65 -4.31 -6.87 -5.08
N SER A 66 -3.91 -5.61 -5.25
CA SER A 66 -2.51 -5.22 -5.25
C SER A 66 -1.93 -5.17 -3.84
N LYS A 67 -0.73 -5.72 -3.71
CA LYS A 67 0.17 -5.57 -2.58
C LYS A 67 1.46 -4.91 -3.07
N TYR A 68 1.98 -3.97 -2.30
CA TYR A 68 3.13 -3.15 -2.67
C TYR A 68 4.26 -3.34 -1.68
N SER A 69 5.50 -3.41 -2.16
CA SER A 69 6.71 -3.51 -1.36
C SER A 69 7.85 -2.70 -1.97
N LEU A 70 8.84 -2.30 -1.16
CA LEU A 70 10.06 -1.70 -1.69
C LEU A 70 10.92 -2.79 -2.36
N ILE A 71 11.56 -2.44 -3.46
CA ILE A 71 12.60 -3.28 -4.07
C ILE A 71 13.88 -3.03 -3.25
N SER A 72 14.39 -4.07 -2.59
CA SER A 72 15.69 -4.07 -1.92
C SER A 72 16.82 -4.37 -2.89
#